data_AF-A0AA38XTC3-F1
#
_entry.id   AF-A0AA38XTC3-F1
#
_cell.length_a   1.000
_cell.length_b   1.000
_cell.length_c   1.000
_cell.angle_alpha   90.00
_cell.angle_beta   90.00
_cell.angle_gamma   90.00
#
_symmetry.space_group_name_H-M   'P 1'
#
loop_
_entity.id
_entity.type
_entity.pdbx_description
1 polymer ?
#
loop_
_entity_poly.entity_id
_entity_poly.type
_entity_poly.pdbx_seq_one_letter_code
_entity_poly.pdbx_strand_id
1 'polypeptide(L)'
;MSNNVHELFQGSLNERITKQLRLLDSESGPAADFAKDVKVVNRKVIRPQYPDYATHQPDISFWHRKSALPTVIIETAHAHQGCKPEALAEDYILGSDLVVSHRDFKRH
;
A
#
# COMPACT_ATOMS: atom_id res chain seq x y z
N MET A 1 1.82 -16.19 8.39
CA MET A 1 1.06 -17.21 7.64
C MET A 1 -0.27 -16.60 7.27
N SER A 2 -0.55 -16.44 5.97
CA SER A 2 -1.88 -16.05 5.48
C SER A 2 -2.90 -17.07 5.96
N ASN A 3 -4.01 -16.59 6.52
CA ASN A 3 -5.20 -17.40 6.76
C ASN A 3 -6.35 -16.81 5.94
N ASN A 4 -7.38 -17.59 5.61
CA ASN A 4 -8.49 -17.13 4.77
C ASN A 4 -9.16 -15.85 5.33
N VAL A 5 -9.17 -15.67 6.66
CA VAL A 5 -9.71 -14.46 7.29
C VAL A 5 -8.88 -13.22 6.95
N HIS A 6 -7.56 -13.34 6.96
CA HIS A 6 -6.59 -12.30 6.60
C HIS A 6 -6.81 -11.82 5.17
N GLU A 7 -6.86 -12.75 4.22
CA GLU A 7 -7.05 -12.42 2.80
C GLU A 7 -8.43 -11.83 2.52
N LEU A 8 -9.49 -12.36 3.16
CA LEU A 8 -10.84 -11.82 3.04
C LEU A 8 -10.93 -10.40 3.63
N PHE A 9 -10.28 -10.15 4.76
CA PHE A 9 -10.22 -8.83 5.36
C PHE A 9 -9.50 -7.83 4.45
N GLN A 10 -8.32 -8.21 3.92
CA GLN A 10 -7.58 -7.37 2.98
C GLN A 10 -8.41 -7.05 1.73
N GLY A 11 -9.05 -8.07 1.15
CA GLY A 11 -9.90 -7.90 -0.02
C GLY A 11 -11.05 -6.92 0.23
N SER A 12 -11.77 -7.11 1.35
CA SER A 12 -12.89 -6.25 1.76
C SER A 12 -12.45 -4.81 2.03
N LEU A 13 -11.33 -4.62 2.76
CA LEU A 13 -10.79 -3.30 3.07
C LEU A 13 -10.36 -2.57 1.79
N ASN A 14 -9.61 -3.25 0.93
CA ASN A 14 -9.17 -2.71 -0.36
C ASN A 14 -10.35 -2.30 -1.24
N GLU A 15 -11.40 -3.15 -1.31
CA GLU A 15 -12.60 -2.85 -2.08
C GLU A 15 -13.33 -1.60 -1.53
N ARG A 16 -13.51 -1.50 -0.21
CA ARG A 16 -14.20 -0.37 0.42
C ARG A 16 -13.47 0.95 0.20
N ILE A 17 -12.16 0.98 0.39
CA ILE A 17 -11.35 2.19 0.15
C ILE A 17 -11.42 2.57 -1.34
N THR A 18 -11.28 1.59 -2.23
CA THR A 18 -11.38 1.83 -3.68
C THR A 18 -12.75 2.40 -4.07
N LYS A 19 -13.84 1.89 -3.49
CA LYS A 19 -15.18 2.43 -3.72
C LYS A 19 -15.31 3.88 -3.24
N GLN A 20 -14.77 4.21 -2.06
CA GLN A 20 -14.79 5.59 -1.57
C GLN A 20 -13.98 6.54 -2.47
N LEU A 21 -12.79 6.12 -2.91
CA LEU A 21 -11.99 6.92 -3.85
C LEU A 21 -12.75 7.17 -5.15
N ARG A 22 -13.49 6.19 -5.69
CA ARG A 22 -14.33 6.37 -6.87
C ARG A 22 -15.50 7.32 -6.64
N LEU A 23 -16.12 7.27 -5.46
CA LEU A 23 -17.18 8.21 -5.11
C LEU A 23 -16.63 9.63 -5.08
N LEU A 24 -15.49 9.85 -4.41
CA LEU A 24 -14.82 11.15 -4.38
C LEU A 24 -14.40 11.63 -5.79
N ASP A 25 -13.85 10.74 -6.61
CA ASP A 25 -13.48 11.03 -8.00
C ASP A 25 -14.69 11.46 -8.87
N SER A 26 -15.89 10.98 -8.54
CA SER A 26 -17.13 11.36 -9.25
C SER A 26 -17.71 12.72 -8.84
N GLU A 27 -17.18 13.34 -7.78
CA GLU A 27 -17.60 14.65 -7.30
C GLU A 27 -16.82 15.79 -7.99
N SER A 28 -16.93 17.01 -7.44
CA SER A 28 -16.18 18.17 -7.93
C SER A 28 -15.37 18.81 -6.80
N GLY A 29 -14.27 19.49 -7.17
CA GLY A 29 -13.42 20.21 -6.24
C GLY A 29 -12.17 19.44 -5.80
N PRO A 30 -11.44 19.95 -4.80
CA PRO A 30 -10.10 19.49 -4.47
C PRO A 30 -10.01 18.00 -4.08
N ALA A 31 -11.06 17.46 -3.46
CA ALA A 31 -11.10 16.05 -3.07
C ALA A 31 -11.21 15.12 -4.28
N ALA A 32 -12.03 15.48 -5.28
CA ALA A 32 -12.13 14.75 -6.54
C ALA A 32 -10.80 14.83 -7.32
N ASP A 33 -10.19 16.01 -7.36
CA ASP A 33 -8.89 16.24 -8.00
C ASP A 33 -7.75 15.43 -7.36
N PHE A 34 -7.83 15.15 -6.07
CA PHE A 34 -6.92 14.27 -5.37
C PHE A 34 -7.24 12.80 -5.66
N ALA A 35 -8.50 12.38 -5.50
CA ALA A 35 -8.92 10.99 -5.60
C ALA A 35 -8.66 10.38 -6.98
N LYS A 36 -8.85 11.14 -8.06
CA LYS A 36 -8.62 10.70 -9.45
C LYS A 36 -7.21 10.18 -9.73
N ASP A 37 -6.24 10.73 -8.99
CA ASP A 37 -4.81 10.45 -9.14
C ASP A 37 -4.32 9.35 -8.19
N VAL A 38 -5.17 8.86 -7.27
CA VAL A 38 -4.85 7.71 -6.42
C VAL A 38 -5.08 6.40 -7.17
N LYS A 39 -4.07 5.52 -7.16
CA LYS A 39 -4.13 4.17 -7.74
C LYS A 39 -3.82 3.12 -6.68
N VAL A 40 -4.54 2.01 -6.77
CA VAL A 40 -4.24 0.80 -6.01
C VAL A 40 -3.03 0.13 -6.63
N VAL A 41 -2.05 -0.26 -5.81
CA VAL A 41 -0.76 -0.80 -6.26
C VAL A 41 -0.43 -2.12 -5.56
N ASN A 42 -1.47 -2.85 -5.15
CA ASN A 42 -1.39 -4.09 -4.37
C ASN A 42 -0.25 -5.02 -4.82
N ARG A 43 0.46 -5.58 -3.83
CA ARG A 43 1.55 -6.56 -4.00
C ARG A 43 2.84 -6.05 -4.64
N LYS A 44 3.06 -4.75 -4.78
CA LYS A 44 4.37 -4.28 -5.23
C LYS A 44 5.43 -4.40 -4.15
N VAL A 45 6.56 -4.96 -4.56
CA VAL A 45 7.75 -5.12 -3.73
C VAL A 45 8.35 -3.74 -3.46
N ILE A 46 8.37 -3.34 -2.19
CA ILE A 46 9.06 -2.16 -1.69
C ILE A 46 10.47 -2.58 -1.29
N ARG A 47 11.48 -1.93 -1.86
CA ARG A 47 12.88 -2.30 -1.66
C ARG A 47 13.51 -1.45 -0.56
N PRO A 48 14.44 -2.02 0.20
CA PRO A 48 15.19 -1.28 1.19
C PRO A 48 16.16 -0.31 0.51
N GLN A 49 16.31 0.90 1.04
CA GLN A 49 17.34 1.85 0.59
C GLN A 49 18.73 1.42 1.09
N TYR A 50 18.77 0.85 2.30
CA TYR A 50 19.98 0.43 2.99
C TYR A 50 20.01 -1.09 3.15
N PRO A 51 21.18 -1.73 3.01
CA PRO A 51 21.30 -3.19 3.01
C PRO A 51 20.89 -3.86 4.33
N ASP A 52 20.79 -3.10 5.42
CA ASP A 52 20.41 -3.59 6.75
C ASP A 52 18.90 -3.83 6.90
N TYR A 53 18.09 -3.42 5.92
CA TYR A 53 16.63 -3.51 5.98
C TYR A 53 16.08 -4.52 4.99
N ALA A 54 14.91 -5.07 5.30
CA ALA A 54 14.31 -6.12 4.50
C ALA A 54 13.56 -5.56 3.29
N THR A 55 13.34 -6.43 2.30
CA THR A 55 12.39 -6.17 1.22
C THR A 55 11.00 -6.54 1.72
N HIS A 56 10.03 -5.65 1.51
CA HIS A 56 8.67 -5.85 1.98
C HIS A 56 7.67 -5.91 0.83
N GLN A 57 6.62 -6.71 1.02
CA GLN A 57 5.46 -6.74 0.16
C GLN A 57 4.25 -6.38 1.02
N PRO A 58 3.70 -5.18 0.87
CA PRO A 58 2.59 -4.74 1.69
C PRO A 58 1.32 -5.51 1.36
N ASP A 59 0.50 -5.75 2.37
CA ASP A 59 -0.84 -6.31 2.23
C ASP A 59 -1.69 -5.45 1.28
N ILE A 60 -1.70 -4.12 1.47
CA ILE A 60 -2.37 -3.14 0.60
C ILE A 60 -1.48 -1.91 0.43
N SER A 61 -1.43 -1.36 -0.79
CA SER A 61 -0.76 -0.07 -1.03
C SER A 61 -1.51 0.82 -2.01
N PHE A 62 -1.48 2.12 -1.75
CA PHE A 62 -2.01 3.17 -2.60
C PHE A 62 -0.91 4.16 -2.97
N TRP A 63 -0.93 4.57 -4.23
CA TRP A 63 0.01 5.53 -4.79
C TRP A 63 -0.75 6.70 -5.41
N HIS A 64 -0.39 7.91 -5.03
CA HIS A 64 -0.84 9.10 -5.74
C HIS A 64 0.10 9.40 -6.91
N ARG A 65 -0.42 9.63 -8.12
CA ARG A 65 0.39 9.81 -9.35
C ARG A 65 1.42 10.94 -9.27
N LYS A 66 1.15 11.95 -8.45
CA LYS A 66 2.06 13.09 -8.18
C LYS A 66 3.12 12.81 -7.10
N SER A 67 3.08 11.63 -6.48
CA SER A 67 4.06 11.19 -5.47
C SER A 67 5.14 10.33 -6.11
N ALA A 68 6.40 10.48 -5.70
CA ALA A 68 7.49 9.61 -6.14
C ALA A 68 7.48 8.23 -5.46
N LEU A 69 6.74 8.09 -4.34
CA LEU A 69 6.73 6.94 -3.43
C LEU A 69 5.27 6.48 -3.15
N PRO A 70 5.00 5.21 -2.76
CA PRO A 70 3.71 4.80 -2.19
C PRO A 70 3.31 5.81 -1.13
N THR A 71 2.09 6.29 -1.25
CA THR A 71 1.60 7.35 -0.35
C THR A 71 0.98 6.73 0.89
N VAL A 72 0.37 5.55 0.75
CA VAL A 72 -0.25 4.83 1.86
C VAL A 72 0.04 3.35 1.74
N ILE A 73 0.55 2.77 2.83
CA ILE A 73 0.78 1.34 3.01
C ILE A 73 -0.07 0.89 4.18
N ILE A 74 -0.79 -0.22 4.04
CA ILE A 74 -1.57 -0.82 5.11
C ILE A 74 -1.07 -2.24 5.28
N GLU A 75 -0.63 -2.55 6.50
CA GLU A 75 -0.30 -3.90 6.93
C GLU A 75 -1.33 -4.38 7.94
N THR A 76 -1.74 -5.62 7.76
CA THR A 76 -2.67 -6.28 8.68
C THR A 76 -1.90 -7.32 9.48
N ALA A 77 -2.17 -7.41 10.78
CA ALA A 77 -1.43 -8.30 11.66
C ALA A 77 -2.34 -9.19 12.52
N HIS A 78 -2.08 -10.48 12.38
CA HIS A 78 -2.10 -11.50 13.41
C HIS A 78 -1.76 -11.11 14.86
N ALA A 79 -2.69 -10.66 15.73
CA ALA A 79 -2.33 -10.37 17.15
C ALA A 79 -1.62 -11.55 17.86
N HIS A 80 -1.91 -12.78 17.47
CA HIS A 80 -1.28 -14.00 18.00
C HIS A 80 0.01 -14.44 17.27
N GLN A 81 0.44 -13.74 16.21
CA GLN A 81 1.69 -14.03 15.50
C GLN A 81 2.89 -13.22 16.02
N GLY A 82 2.75 -12.52 17.16
CA GLY A 82 3.86 -11.76 17.76
C GLY A 82 4.41 -10.65 16.84
N CYS A 83 3.59 -10.22 15.87
CA CYS A 83 3.93 -9.10 15.01
C CYS A 83 4.18 -7.87 15.88
N LYS A 84 5.28 -7.15 15.64
CA LYS A 84 5.59 -5.86 16.25
C LYS A 84 5.31 -4.79 15.19
N PRO A 85 4.10 -4.20 15.15
CA PRO A 85 3.75 -3.19 14.15
C PRO A 85 4.72 -2.01 14.15
N GLU A 86 5.29 -1.67 15.32
CA GLU A 86 6.30 -0.63 15.46
C GLU A 86 7.57 -0.95 14.66
N ALA A 87 8.10 -2.17 14.77
CA ALA A 87 9.29 -2.58 14.00
C ALA A 87 9.01 -2.62 12.49
N LEU A 88 7.81 -3.07 12.08
CA LEU A 88 7.40 -3.03 10.66
C LEU A 88 7.26 -1.59 10.15
N ALA A 89 6.70 -0.69 10.96
CA ALA A 89 6.60 0.73 10.60
C ALA A 89 7.98 1.38 10.49
N GLU A 90 8.90 1.07 11.42
CA GLU A 90 10.30 1.50 11.34
C GLU A 90 10.98 0.99 10.07
N ASP A 91 10.78 -0.28 9.70
CA ASP A 91 11.34 -0.83 8.46
C ASP A 91 10.80 -0.10 7.20
N TYR A 92 9.51 0.20 7.15
CA TYR A 92 8.93 0.97 6.04
C TYR A 92 9.40 2.42 6.01
N ILE A 93 9.49 3.08 7.17
CA ILE A 93 9.80 4.53 7.28
C ILE A 93 11.31 4.81 7.17
N LEU A 94 12.13 4.00 7.84
CA LEU A 94 13.57 4.20 7.97
C LEU A 94 14.37 3.31 7.01
N GLY A 95 13.82 2.14 6.69
CA GLY A 95 14.54 1.09 5.97
C GLY A 95 14.31 1.05 4.47
N SER A 96 13.16 1.53 4.01
CA SER A 96 12.76 1.41 2.61
C SER A 96 13.01 2.68 1.82
N ASP A 97 13.49 2.53 0.57
CA ASP A 97 13.55 3.66 -0.35
C ASP A 97 12.14 4.10 -0.79
N LEU A 98 11.11 3.36 -0.32
CA LEU A 98 9.72 3.46 -0.72
C LEU A 98 9.60 3.53 -2.25
N VAL A 99 10.54 3.00 -3.03
CA VAL A 99 10.48 3.11 -4.48
C VAL A 99 9.58 2.01 -5.01
N VAL A 100 8.51 2.42 -5.68
CA VAL A 100 7.71 1.50 -6.49
C VAL A 100 8.49 1.12 -7.74
N SER A 101 8.93 -0.14 -7.83
CA SER A 101 9.51 -0.69 -9.07
C SER A 101 8.59 -0.43 -10.28
N HIS A 102 9.09 0.34 -11.26
CA HIS A 102 8.39 0.69 -12.49
C HIS A 102 8.30 -0.47 -13.52
N ARG A 103 8.97 -1.61 -13.27
CA ARG A 103 8.97 -2.75 -14.22
C ARG A 103 7.60 -3.40 -14.39
N ASP A 104 6.64 -3.12 -13.52
CA ASP A 104 5.30 -3.72 -13.55
C ASP A 104 4.25 -2.88 -14.29
N PHE A 105 4.59 -1.69 -14.79
CA PHE A 105 3.67 -0.85 -15.58
C PHE A 105 3.73 -1.13 -17.09
N LYS A 106 4.58 -2.06 -17.53
CA LYS A 106 4.68 -2.51 -18.94
C LYS A 106 4.34 -3.99 -19.06
N ARG A 107 3.08 -4.36 -18.85
CA ARG A 107 2.46 -5.50 -19.54
C ARG A 107 1.06 -5.10 -19.96
N HIS A 108 0.77 -5.44 -21.21
CA HIS A 108 -0.31 -4.99 -22.09
C HIS A 108 -1.72 -5.04 -21.49
#